data_AF-B3MIH0-F1
#
_entry.id   AF-B3MIH0-F1
#
_cell.length_a   1.000
_cell.length_b   1.000
_cell.length_c   1.000
_cell.angle_alpha   90.00
_cell.angle_beta   90.00
_cell.angle_gamma   90.00
#
_symmetry.space_group_name_H-M   'P 1'
#
loop_
_entity.id
_entity.type
_entity.pdbx_description
1 polymer ?
#
loop_
_entity_poly.entity_id
_entity_poly.type
_entity_poly.pdbx_seq_one_letter_code
_entity_poly.pdbx_strand_id
1 'polypeptide(L)'
;MSRFLFAATERIQKGLRAGKMLIHNTVRQQMAAKKPTPPSPKKPPTAPPPKSSNPPKCPGGDQKPRKPGYFPSGGQHAVFNDCPVPEGDFMKAWKTKNSRYNLILFSGIIAAVGTWGLALSSGILGLYWTLPEYPYTEDEKEEFEYEEQRRREEKEEREQRHQDAVEARELSIRRRKAKEAMEREVDLMQRDMEGGISDRELDELQRLAAEREAFEIWEKDEVKRLQELEKEREKIRKEKAKARAEREKEVAKKRKEQEDKWEKEEAEREKAREKARKEREKAEKEKQKEKEQKEKELEKARKAAGN
;
A
#
# COMPACT_ATOMS: atom_id res chain seq x y z
N MET A 1 16.05 -43.89 -7.07
CA MET A 1 14.71 -43.25 -6.97
C MET A 1 14.63 -42.33 -5.74
N SER A 2 15.46 -41.29 -5.63
CA SER A 2 15.49 -40.42 -4.43
C SER A 2 15.65 -38.93 -4.75
N ARG A 3 16.23 -38.57 -5.91
CA ARG A 3 16.40 -37.17 -6.31
C ARG A 3 15.14 -36.50 -6.89
N PHE A 4 14.22 -37.27 -7.45
CA PHE A 4 12.95 -36.74 -7.97
C PHE A 4 11.91 -36.44 -6.89
N LEU A 5 12.01 -37.09 -5.72
CA LEU A 5 11.08 -36.83 -4.60
C LEU A 5 11.47 -35.55 -3.84
N PHE A 6 12.77 -35.23 -3.75
CA PHE A 6 13.24 -33.98 -3.13
C PHE A 6 12.89 -32.71 -3.94
N ALA A 7 12.94 -32.80 -5.27
CA ALA A 7 12.55 -31.66 -6.13
C ALA A 7 11.02 -31.39 -6.09
N ALA A 8 10.21 -32.42 -5.83
CA ALA A 8 8.77 -32.28 -5.69
C ALA A 8 8.36 -31.63 -4.35
N THR A 9 9.07 -31.92 -3.25
CA THR A 9 8.78 -31.35 -1.93
C THR A 9 9.20 -29.88 -1.83
N GLU A 10 10.29 -29.45 -2.46
CA GLU A 10 10.69 -28.03 -2.51
C GLU A 10 9.70 -27.16 -3.31
N ARG A 11 9.09 -27.72 -4.36
CA ARG A 11 8.09 -27.01 -5.18
C ARG A 11 6.76 -26.83 -4.44
N ILE A 12 6.38 -27.79 -3.60
CA ILE A 12 5.19 -27.72 -2.75
C ILE A 12 5.39 -26.74 -1.58
N GLN A 13 6.60 -26.67 -1.00
CA GLN A 13 6.89 -25.69 0.07
C GLN A 13 6.97 -24.24 -0.43
N LYS A 14 7.41 -24.00 -1.68
CA LYS A 14 7.36 -22.65 -2.28
C LYS A 14 5.93 -22.21 -2.63
N GLY A 15 5.02 -23.14 -2.94
CA GLY A 15 3.60 -22.85 -3.17
C GLY A 15 2.83 -22.43 -1.90
N LEU A 16 3.17 -23.00 -0.75
CA LEU A 16 2.47 -22.73 0.53
C LEU A 16 2.85 -21.38 1.17
N ARG A 17 3.96 -20.74 0.76
CA ARG A 17 4.33 -19.39 1.25
C ARG A 17 3.74 -18.24 0.42
N ALA A 18 3.18 -18.53 -0.76
CA ALA A 18 2.49 -17.53 -1.60
C ALA A 18 1.04 -17.25 -1.15
N GLY A 19 0.50 -17.98 -0.16
CA GLY A 19 -0.87 -17.83 0.35
C GLY A 19 -1.14 -16.62 1.26
N LYS A 20 -0.20 -15.67 1.37
CA LYS A 20 -0.36 -14.47 2.22
C LYS A 20 -0.47 -13.14 1.46
N MET A 21 -0.52 -13.15 0.12
CA MET A 21 -0.68 -11.94 -0.70
C MET A 21 -1.99 -11.92 -1.49
N LEU A 22 -3.11 -12.16 -0.81
CA LEU A 22 -4.40 -11.62 -1.23
C LEU A 22 -4.49 -10.18 -0.70
N ILE A 23 -3.91 -9.26 -1.45
CA ILE A 23 -4.13 -7.82 -1.26
C ILE A 23 -5.57 -7.56 -1.67
N HIS A 24 -6.47 -7.51 -0.69
CA HIS A 24 -7.79 -6.93 -0.88
C HIS A 24 -7.61 -5.46 -1.27
N ASN A 25 -7.89 -5.15 -2.53
CA ASN A 25 -8.27 -3.81 -2.96
C ASN A 25 -9.59 -3.45 -2.28
N THR A 26 -9.51 -2.96 -1.03
CA THR A 26 -10.60 -2.26 -0.36
C THR A 26 -10.10 -0.87 -0.04
N VAL A 27 -10.53 0.09 -0.86
CA VAL A 27 -10.51 1.50 -0.49
C VAL A 27 -11.20 1.61 0.87
N ARG A 28 -10.47 2.10 1.88
CA ARG A 28 -11.05 2.51 3.16
C ARG A 28 -12.10 3.58 2.88
N GLN A 29 -13.38 3.21 2.85
CA GLN A 29 -14.44 4.17 3.11
C GLN A 29 -14.30 4.62 4.56
N GLN A 30 -13.88 5.86 4.76
CA GLN A 30 -13.98 6.53 6.05
C GLN A 30 -15.47 6.70 6.37
N MET A 31 -15.99 5.86 7.26
CA MET A 31 -17.28 6.13 7.90
C MET A 31 -17.14 7.40 8.74
N ALA A 32 -17.97 8.41 8.44
CA ALA A 32 -18.03 9.66 9.16
C ALA A 32 -18.40 9.41 10.63
N ALA A 33 -17.41 9.48 11.51
CA ALA A 33 -17.63 9.52 12.95
C ALA A 33 -18.18 10.91 13.32
N LYS A 34 -19.45 10.96 13.72
CA LYS A 34 -20.00 12.12 14.46
C LYS A 34 -19.28 12.22 15.80
N LYS A 35 -18.49 13.27 15.98
CA LYS A 35 -18.06 13.80 17.28
C LYS A 35 -18.08 15.34 17.25
N PRO A 36 -18.19 15.98 18.43
CA PRO A 36 -19.16 17.03 18.71
C PRO A 36 -18.69 18.43 18.33
N THR A 37 -19.64 19.29 17.95
CA THR A 37 -19.42 20.71 17.69
C THR A 37 -19.29 21.49 19.01
N PRO A 38 -18.30 22.39 19.15
CA PRO A 38 -18.18 23.34 20.27
C PRO A 38 -19.23 24.47 20.18
N PRO A 39 -19.53 25.18 21.29
CA PRO A 39 -20.65 26.11 21.39
C PRO A 39 -20.35 27.45 20.71
N SER A 40 -21.35 27.99 20.01
CA SER A 40 -21.32 29.35 19.43
C SER A 40 -22.17 30.33 20.27
N PRO A 41 -21.91 31.65 20.15
CA PRO A 41 -22.05 32.61 21.25
C PRO A 41 -23.42 33.28 21.35
N LYS A 42 -23.73 33.78 22.55
CA LYS A 42 -24.92 34.56 22.92
C LYS A 42 -25.06 35.86 22.11
N LYS A 43 -26.29 36.16 21.66
CA LYS A 43 -26.79 37.50 21.32
C LYS A 43 -28.29 37.63 21.71
N PRO A 44 -28.81 38.87 21.89
CA PRO A 44 -29.49 39.32 23.11
C PRO A 44 -31.03 39.43 22.96
N PRO A 45 -31.79 39.85 23.99
CA PRO A 45 -33.23 39.62 24.08
C PRO A 45 -34.04 40.70 23.38
N THR A 46 -35.14 40.31 22.73
CA THR A 46 -36.18 41.23 22.24
C THR A 46 -37.53 40.84 22.84
N ALA A 47 -38.20 41.82 23.42
CA ALA A 47 -39.48 41.75 24.14
C ALA A 47 -40.70 41.52 23.20
N PRO A 48 -41.88 41.10 23.74
CA PRO A 48 -42.99 40.48 23.01
C PRO A 48 -44.10 41.47 22.58
N PRO A 49 -45.04 41.08 21.68
CA PRO A 49 -46.46 40.88 22.10
C PRO A 49 -47.30 39.93 21.15
N PRO A 50 -48.65 39.76 21.27
CA PRO A 50 -49.51 39.51 22.44
C PRO A 50 -50.55 38.36 22.30
N LYS A 51 -51.02 37.88 23.47
CA LYS A 51 -52.35 37.34 23.90
C LYS A 51 -53.27 36.46 23.01
N SER A 52 -53.85 35.47 23.71
CA SER A 52 -55.05 34.64 23.44
C SER A 52 -54.79 33.44 22.51
N SER A 53 -55.23 32.22 22.77
CA SER A 53 -56.42 31.73 23.47
C SER A 53 -56.17 30.36 24.11
N ASN A 54 -56.63 30.14 25.33
CA ASN A 54 -56.73 28.79 25.92
C ASN A 54 -57.79 27.98 25.15
N PRO A 55 -57.51 26.74 24.69
CA PRO A 55 -58.55 25.82 24.28
C PRO A 55 -59.27 25.20 25.51
N PRO A 56 -60.55 24.81 25.36
CA PRO A 56 -61.48 24.58 26.47
C PRO A 56 -61.15 23.31 27.28
N LYS A 57 -61.38 23.40 28.60
CA LYS A 57 -61.31 22.28 29.55
C LYS A 57 -62.53 21.38 29.37
N CYS A 58 -62.31 20.10 29.06
CA CYS A 58 -63.36 19.09 29.11
C CYS A 58 -63.76 18.79 30.57
N PRO A 59 -65.05 18.54 30.85
CA PRO A 59 -65.54 18.27 32.20
C PRO A 59 -65.38 16.78 32.53
N GLY A 60 -64.76 16.47 33.67
CA GLY A 60 -64.88 15.14 34.28
C GLY A 60 -63.56 14.50 34.71
N GLY A 61 -63.39 14.43 36.03
CA GLY A 61 -62.65 13.35 36.70
C GLY A 61 -61.22 13.71 37.09
N ASP A 62 -61.01 13.90 38.40
CA ASP A 62 -59.70 13.94 39.05
C ASP A 62 -58.79 12.82 38.53
N GLN A 63 -57.70 13.18 37.86
CA GLN A 63 -56.66 12.23 37.55
C GLN A 63 -55.38 12.69 38.23
N LYS A 64 -55.14 12.11 39.41
CA LYS A 64 -53.81 12.03 40.01
C LYS A 64 -52.80 11.63 38.92
N PRO A 65 -51.55 12.14 38.95
CA PRO A 65 -50.53 11.77 37.96
C PRO A 65 -50.43 10.25 37.89
N ARG A 66 -50.78 9.69 36.73
CA ARG A 66 -50.85 8.25 36.53
C ARG A 66 -49.43 7.68 36.52
N LYS A 67 -49.23 6.52 37.15
CA LYS A 67 -47.94 5.83 37.10
C LYS A 67 -47.64 5.43 35.65
N PRO A 68 -46.44 5.70 35.13
CA PRO A 68 -46.05 5.27 33.78
C PRO A 68 -46.21 3.75 33.65
N GLY A 69 -46.81 3.27 32.56
CA GLY A 69 -46.90 1.84 32.24
C GLY A 69 -48.24 1.14 32.53
N TYR A 70 -49.33 1.86 32.82
CA TYR A 70 -50.68 1.29 32.93
C TYR A 70 -51.68 1.95 31.96
N PHE A 71 -52.51 1.15 31.33
CA PHE A 71 -53.60 1.59 30.45
C PHE A 71 -54.76 2.22 31.24
N PRO A 72 -55.55 3.12 30.63
CA PRO A 72 -56.73 3.72 31.26
C PRO A 72 -57.81 2.71 31.67
N SER A 73 -57.82 1.52 31.05
CA SER A 73 -58.75 0.41 31.33
C SER A 73 -58.31 -0.50 32.48
N GLY A 74 -57.19 -0.22 33.14
CA GLY A 74 -56.69 -0.98 34.30
C GLY A 74 -55.68 -2.09 33.97
N GLY A 75 -55.33 -2.30 32.70
CA GLY A 75 -54.27 -3.25 32.30
C GLY A 75 -52.87 -2.66 32.42
N GLN A 76 -51.87 -3.48 32.73
CA GLN A 76 -50.46 -3.06 32.68
C GLN A 76 -49.94 -3.19 31.25
N HIS A 77 -49.12 -2.23 30.78
CA HIS A 77 -48.41 -2.38 29.51
C HIS A 77 -47.50 -3.61 29.59
N ALA A 78 -47.47 -4.44 28.55
CA ALA A 78 -46.50 -5.52 28.45
C ALA A 78 -45.09 -4.92 28.52
N VAL A 79 -44.39 -5.18 29.63
CA VAL A 79 -42.99 -4.77 29.83
C VAL A 79 -42.11 -5.95 29.46
N PHE A 80 -40.84 -5.73 29.09
CA PHE A 80 -39.89 -6.82 28.77
C PHE A 80 -39.74 -7.89 29.86
N ASN A 81 -40.27 -7.66 31.07
CA ASN A 81 -40.32 -8.62 32.17
C ASN A 81 -41.50 -9.62 32.08
N ASP A 82 -42.48 -9.37 31.20
CA ASP A 82 -43.64 -10.26 30.97
C ASP A 82 -43.36 -11.34 29.91
N CYS A 83 -42.18 -11.32 29.28
CA CYS A 83 -41.74 -12.41 28.42
C CYS A 83 -41.43 -13.64 29.30
N PRO A 84 -41.87 -14.85 28.90
CA PRO A 84 -41.51 -16.06 29.63
C PRO A 84 -40.00 -16.14 29.72
N VAL A 85 -39.48 -16.36 30.94
CA VAL A 85 -38.05 -16.59 31.15
C VAL A 85 -37.67 -17.78 30.28
N PRO A 86 -36.75 -17.63 29.31
CA PRO A 86 -36.41 -18.71 28.41
C PRO A 86 -35.92 -19.90 29.24
N GLU A 87 -36.54 -21.06 29.07
CA GLU A 87 -36.12 -22.27 29.77
C GLU A 87 -34.73 -22.68 29.28
N GLY A 88 -33.76 -22.55 30.19
CA GLY A 88 -32.38 -22.98 29.97
C GLY A 88 -31.40 -21.87 29.60
N ASP A 89 -30.13 -22.24 29.60
CA ASP A 89 -29.02 -21.35 29.30
C ASP A 89 -29.04 -20.97 27.80
N PHE A 90 -29.39 -19.70 27.53
CA PHE A 90 -29.41 -19.12 26.18
C PHE A 90 -28.15 -19.44 25.40
N MET A 91 -26.99 -19.46 26.06
CA MET A 91 -25.71 -19.74 25.41
C MET A 91 -25.63 -21.18 24.87
N LYS A 92 -26.27 -22.14 25.52
CA LYS A 92 -26.33 -23.53 25.04
C LYS A 92 -27.24 -23.65 23.82
N ALA A 93 -28.44 -23.06 23.87
CA ALA A 93 -29.37 -23.08 22.73
C ALA A 93 -28.80 -22.33 21.52
N TRP A 94 -28.15 -21.20 21.76
CA TRP A 94 -27.46 -20.41 20.73
C TRP A 94 -26.29 -21.19 20.11
N LYS A 95 -25.43 -21.82 20.92
CA LYS A 95 -24.33 -22.67 20.42
C LYS A 95 -24.84 -23.84 19.58
N THR A 96 -25.91 -24.51 19.99
CA THR A 96 -26.50 -25.63 19.25
C THR A 96 -27.10 -25.21 17.91
N LYS A 97 -27.71 -24.01 17.84
CA LYS A 97 -28.18 -23.46 16.56
C LYS A 97 -27.01 -23.03 15.68
N ASN A 98 -26.04 -22.32 16.23
CA ASN A 98 -24.92 -21.77 15.48
C ASN A 98 -23.93 -22.85 15.00
N SER A 99 -23.79 -23.97 15.73
CA SER A 99 -22.92 -25.08 15.32
C SER A 99 -23.37 -25.72 14.01
N ARG A 100 -24.67 -25.83 13.77
CA ARG A 100 -25.23 -26.37 12.51
C ARG A 100 -24.92 -25.46 11.32
N TYR A 101 -25.09 -24.15 11.49
CA TYR A 101 -24.76 -23.17 10.45
C TYR A 101 -23.25 -23.16 10.15
N ASN A 102 -22.42 -23.21 11.20
CA ASN A 102 -20.97 -23.27 11.02
C ASN A 102 -20.53 -24.54 10.29
N LEU A 103 -21.15 -25.69 10.56
CA LEU A 103 -20.83 -26.95 9.88
C LEU A 103 -21.16 -26.89 8.37
N ILE A 104 -22.33 -26.34 8.02
CA ILE A 104 -22.71 -26.13 6.62
C ILE A 104 -21.76 -25.12 5.96
N LEU A 105 -21.45 -24.01 6.62
CA LEU A 105 -20.53 -22.99 6.12
C LEU A 105 -19.14 -23.56 5.85
N PHE A 106 -18.55 -24.30 6.80
CA PHE A 106 -17.24 -24.91 6.62
C PHE A 106 -17.24 -25.99 5.54
N SER A 107 -18.30 -26.80 5.45
CA SER A 107 -18.44 -27.78 4.37
C SER A 107 -18.51 -27.10 2.99
N GLY A 108 -19.20 -25.97 2.88
CA GLY A 108 -19.26 -25.17 1.66
C GLY A 108 -17.91 -24.55 1.29
N ILE A 109 -17.17 -24.02 2.27
CA ILE A 109 -15.81 -23.49 2.04
C ILE A 109 -14.88 -24.61 1.57
N ILE A 110 -14.91 -25.78 2.22
CA ILE A 110 -14.07 -26.93 1.84
C ILE A 110 -14.43 -27.42 0.44
N ALA A 111 -15.72 -27.52 0.12
CA ALA A 111 -16.17 -27.90 -1.21
C ALA A 111 -15.72 -26.89 -2.27
N ALA A 112 -15.86 -25.58 -2.02
CA ALA A 112 -15.42 -24.53 -2.93
C ALA A 112 -13.90 -24.55 -3.16
N VAL A 113 -13.11 -24.72 -2.10
CA VAL A 113 -11.64 -24.87 -2.21
C VAL A 113 -11.28 -26.13 -2.97
N GLY A 114 -11.99 -27.24 -2.74
CA GLY A 114 -11.82 -28.50 -3.45
C GLY A 114 -12.13 -28.36 -4.95
N THR A 115 -13.26 -27.74 -5.29
CA THR A 115 -13.64 -27.44 -6.68
C THR A 115 -12.64 -26.51 -7.36
N TRP A 116 -12.16 -25.47 -6.67
CA TRP A 116 -11.13 -24.58 -7.21
C TRP A 116 -9.82 -25.34 -7.45
N GLY A 117 -9.36 -26.14 -6.49
CA GLY A 117 -8.16 -26.97 -6.63
C GLY A 117 -8.26 -27.92 -7.82
N LEU A 118 -9.41 -28.59 -7.97
CA LEU A 118 -9.67 -29.52 -9.08
C LEU A 118 -9.78 -28.81 -10.43
N ALA A 119 -10.36 -27.60 -10.46
CA ALA A 119 -10.44 -26.77 -11.66
C ALA A 119 -9.06 -26.22 -12.10
N LEU A 120 -8.17 -25.92 -11.15
CA LEU A 120 -6.77 -25.58 -11.43
C LEU A 120 -5.95 -26.79 -11.89
N SER A 121 -6.12 -27.96 -11.27
CA SER A 121 -5.33 -29.16 -11.61
C SER A 121 -5.77 -29.84 -12.90
N SER A 122 -7.06 -29.74 -13.24
CA SER A 122 -7.63 -30.37 -14.44
C SER A 122 -7.28 -29.64 -15.74
N GLY A 123 -6.80 -28.39 -15.67
CA GLY A 123 -6.49 -27.58 -16.86
C GLY A 123 -7.71 -27.24 -17.74
N ILE A 124 -8.93 -27.57 -17.29
CA ILE A 124 -10.19 -27.29 -18.01
C ILE A 124 -10.50 -25.79 -17.99
N LEU A 125 -10.17 -25.11 -16.89
CA LEU A 125 -10.09 -23.66 -16.90
C LEU A 125 -8.80 -23.27 -17.61
N GLY A 126 -8.92 -22.96 -18.90
CA GLY A 126 -7.92 -22.22 -19.67
C GLY A 126 -7.72 -20.81 -19.12
N LEU A 127 -7.34 -20.70 -17.85
CA LEU A 127 -6.76 -19.50 -17.28
C LEU A 127 -5.51 -19.27 -18.12
N TYR A 128 -5.49 -18.18 -18.89
CA TYR A 128 -4.35 -17.69 -19.65
C TYR A 128 -3.18 -17.38 -18.69
N TRP A 129 -2.59 -18.42 -18.10
CA TRP A 129 -1.55 -18.35 -17.08
C TRP A 129 -0.21 -18.01 -17.73
N THR A 130 -0.06 -18.39 -18.98
CA THR A 130 0.95 -17.85 -19.88
C THR A 130 0.38 -16.57 -20.46
N LEU A 131 0.75 -15.43 -19.87
CA LEU A 131 0.68 -14.17 -20.57
C LEU A 131 1.43 -14.39 -21.90
N PRO A 132 0.80 -14.23 -23.08
CA PRO A 132 1.54 -14.30 -24.33
C PRO A 132 2.68 -13.29 -24.19
N GLU A 133 3.91 -13.75 -24.44
CA GLU A 133 5.08 -12.90 -24.36
C GLU A 133 4.88 -11.80 -25.38
N TYR A 134 4.44 -10.64 -24.89
CA TYR A 134 4.32 -9.45 -25.71
C TYR A 134 5.72 -9.23 -26.28
N PRO A 135 5.88 -9.03 -27.58
CA PRO A 135 7.18 -8.76 -28.17
C PRO A 135 7.60 -7.36 -27.72
N TYR A 136 7.99 -7.25 -26.45
CA TYR A 136 8.60 -6.05 -25.91
C TYR A 136 9.82 -5.80 -26.77
N THR A 137 9.88 -4.59 -27.29
CA THR A 137 11.11 -4.09 -27.88
C THR A 137 12.21 -4.14 -26.82
N GLU A 138 13.47 -4.29 -27.21
CA GLU A 138 14.58 -4.37 -26.25
C GLU A 138 14.58 -3.15 -25.30
N ASP A 139 14.16 -1.99 -25.81
CA ASP A 139 14.01 -0.75 -25.05
C ASP A 139 12.94 -0.85 -23.94
N GLU A 140 11.79 -1.48 -24.21
CA GLU A 140 10.73 -1.70 -23.21
C GLU A 140 11.17 -2.71 -22.15
N LYS A 141 11.93 -3.76 -22.51
CA LYS A 141 12.46 -4.73 -21.54
C LYS A 141 13.46 -4.07 -20.59
N GLU A 142 14.37 -3.24 -21.11
CA GLU A 142 15.32 -2.49 -20.29
C GLU A 142 14.60 -1.51 -19.34
N GLU A 143 13.52 -0.86 -19.78
CA GLU A 143 12.71 0.04 -18.95
C GLU A 143 11.98 -0.71 -17.81
N PHE A 144 11.40 -1.88 -18.08
CA PHE A 144 10.77 -2.71 -17.05
C PHE A 144 11.76 -3.24 -16.03
N GLU A 145 12.95 -3.67 -16.46
CA GLU A 145 14.00 -4.12 -15.53
C GLU A 145 14.50 -2.99 -14.64
N TYR A 146 14.65 -1.79 -15.19
CA TYR A 146 14.99 -0.60 -14.42
C TYR A 146 13.90 -0.24 -13.39
N GLU A 147 12.64 -0.27 -13.80
CA GLU A 147 11.52 0.06 -12.92
C GLU A 147 11.26 -1.01 -11.85
N GLU A 148 11.50 -2.29 -12.16
CA GLU A 148 11.47 -3.36 -11.17
C GLU A 148 12.60 -3.22 -10.16
N GLN A 149 13.81 -2.89 -10.61
CA GLN A 149 14.94 -2.57 -9.72
C GLN A 149 14.60 -1.38 -8.81
N ARG A 150 14.02 -0.30 -9.35
CA ARG A 150 13.56 0.85 -8.54
C ARG A 150 12.58 0.43 -7.45
N ARG A 151 11.59 -0.42 -7.78
CA ARG A 151 10.61 -0.92 -6.81
C ARG A 151 11.23 -1.80 -5.73
N ARG A 152 12.20 -2.65 -6.08
CA ARG A 152 12.94 -3.48 -5.12
C ARG A 152 13.77 -2.62 -4.18
N GLU A 153 14.52 -1.65 -4.73
CA GLU A 153 15.31 -0.70 -3.93
C GLU A 153 14.42 0.12 -2.97
N GLU A 154 13.25 0.60 -3.42
CA GLU A 154 12.32 1.33 -2.56
C GLU A 154 11.76 0.44 -1.44
N LYS A 155 11.45 -0.82 -1.74
CA LYS A 155 10.96 -1.78 -0.75
C LYS A 155 12.04 -2.11 0.29
N GLU A 156 13.26 -2.37 -0.16
CA GLU A 156 14.42 -2.62 0.70
C GLU A 156 14.73 -1.42 1.59
N GLU A 157 14.67 -0.19 1.06
CA GLU A 157 14.88 1.03 1.86
C GLU A 157 13.79 1.23 2.91
N ARG A 158 12.53 0.90 2.61
CA ARG A 158 11.44 0.93 3.60
C ARG A 158 11.65 -0.11 4.69
N GLU A 159 12.07 -1.32 4.33
CA GLU A 159 12.38 -2.38 5.29
C GLU A 159 13.59 -2.02 6.16
N GLN A 160 14.64 -1.44 5.58
CA GLN A 160 15.79 -0.91 6.32
C GLN A 160 15.37 0.20 7.29
N ARG A 161 14.58 1.19 6.84
CA ARG A 161 14.05 2.25 7.71
C ARG A 161 13.21 1.69 8.86
N HIS A 162 12.44 0.64 8.60
CA HIS A 162 11.65 -0.02 9.64
C HIS A 162 12.55 -0.73 10.66
N GLN A 163 13.57 -1.47 10.20
CA GLN A 163 14.53 -2.13 11.06
C GLN A 163 15.31 -1.12 11.91
N ASP A 164 15.84 -0.05 11.30
CA ASP A 164 16.54 1.03 12.01
C ASP A 164 15.65 1.67 13.08
N ALA A 165 14.36 1.89 12.79
CA ALA A 165 13.41 2.44 13.75
C ALA A 165 13.11 1.47 14.92
N VAL A 166 13.05 0.17 14.65
CA VAL A 166 12.87 -0.86 15.69
C VAL A 166 14.11 -0.94 16.57
N GLU A 167 15.30 -1.01 15.98
CA GLU A 167 16.57 -1.05 16.71
C GLU A 167 16.76 0.21 17.57
N ALA A 168 16.51 1.41 17.01
CA ALA A 168 16.56 2.66 17.78
C ALA A 168 15.58 2.68 18.95
N ARG A 169 14.38 2.12 18.78
CA ARG A 169 13.39 2.00 19.85
C ARG A 169 13.87 1.05 20.94
N GLU A 170 14.43 -0.11 20.59
CA GLU A 170 14.99 -1.05 21.55
C GLU A 170 16.16 -0.45 22.34
N LEU A 171 17.08 0.25 21.65
CA LEU A 171 18.18 0.98 22.28
C LEU A 171 17.65 2.03 23.28
N SER A 172 16.61 2.78 22.90
CA SER A 172 16.00 3.78 23.78
C SER A 172 15.38 3.17 25.04
N ILE A 173 14.74 2.00 24.92
CA ILE A 173 14.15 1.28 26.06
C ILE A 173 15.25 0.77 26.99
N ARG A 174 16.34 0.21 26.44
CA ARG A 174 17.48 -0.25 27.25
C ARG A 174 18.14 0.90 28.00
N ARG A 175 18.41 2.02 27.32
CA ARG A 175 18.95 3.25 27.96
C ARG A 175 18.06 3.77 29.06
N ARG A 176 16.74 3.77 28.84
CA ARG A 176 15.78 4.19 29.87
C ARG A 176 15.83 3.28 31.09
N LYS A 177 15.80 1.96 30.89
CA LYS A 177 15.90 0.98 31.99
C LYS A 177 17.21 1.12 32.76
N ALA A 178 18.34 1.31 32.07
CA ALA A 178 19.63 1.54 32.71
C ALA A 178 19.63 2.84 33.51
N LYS A 179 19.01 3.91 33.00
CA LYS A 179 18.87 5.17 33.73
C LYS A 179 18.02 5.01 35.00
N GLU A 180 16.89 4.31 34.91
CA GLU A 180 16.03 4.02 36.06
C GLU A 180 16.77 3.15 37.10
N ALA A 181 17.59 2.19 36.65
CA ALA A 181 18.44 1.36 37.52
C ALA A 181 19.54 2.18 38.23
N MET A 182 20.22 3.08 37.51
CA MET A 182 21.23 3.98 38.09
C MET A 182 20.62 4.99 39.07
N GLU A 183 19.43 5.53 38.79
CA GLU A 183 18.73 6.41 39.72
C GLU A 183 18.37 5.67 41.01
N ARG A 184 17.94 4.40 40.89
CA ARG A 184 17.67 3.54 42.04
C ARG A 184 18.93 3.19 42.83
N GLU A 185 20.06 2.96 42.17
CA GLU A 185 21.37 2.76 42.80
C GLU A 185 21.76 3.98 43.64
N VAL A 186 21.65 5.18 43.07
CA VAL A 186 21.94 6.44 43.75
C VAL A 186 21.03 6.66 44.96
N ASP A 187 19.73 6.41 44.83
CA ASP A 187 18.77 6.51 45.94
C ASP A 187 19.12 5.58 47.11
N LEU A 188 19.59 4.35 46.80
CA LEU A 188 19.99 3.38 47.81
C LEU A 188 21.31 3.75 48.48
N MET A 189 22.30 4.23 47.71
CA MET A 189 23.55 4.76 48.27
C MET A 189 23.29 5.96 49.19
N GLN A 190 22.40 6.86 48.80
CA GLN A 190 22.07 8.03 49.62
C GLN A 190 21.35 7.64 50.91
N ARG A 191 20.42 6.67 50.86
CA ARG A 191 19.77 6.13 52.07
C ARG A 191 20.76 5.44 53.01
N ASP A 192 21.75 4.73 52.46
CA ASP A 192 22.80 4.10 53.28
C ASP A 192 23.59 5.15 54.06
N MET A 193 23.92 6.28 53.42
CA MET A 193 24.60 7.41 54.08
C MET A 193 23.74 8.11 55.14
N GLU A 194 22.42 8.19 54.96
CA GLU A 194 21.53 8.97 55.84
C GLU A 194 21.00 8.18 57.06
N GLY A 195 20.96 6.85 57.00
CA GLY A 195 20.42 6.04 58.09
C GLY A 195 20.68 4.53 58.02
N GLY A 196 21.53 4.08 57.10
CA GLY A 196 21.77 2.66 56.81
C GLY A 196 20.64 2.02 56.00
N ILE A 197 21.01 1.12 55.09
CA ILE A 197 20.05 0.29 54.32
C ILE A 197 19.85 -1.09 54.96
N SER A 198 18.71 -1.72 54.65
CA SER A 198 18.47 -3.10 55.03
C SER A 198 19.31 -4.08 54.21
N ASP A 199 19.59 -5.29 54.71
CA ASP A 199 20.37 -6.31 53.99
C ASP A 199 19.82 -6.60 52.58
N ARG A 200 18.49 -6.56 52.41
CA ARG A 200 17.84 -6.75 51.10
C ARG A 200 18.08 -5.60 50.13
N GLU A 201 18.17 -4.38 50.65
CA GLU A 201 18.48 -3.18 49.87
C GLU A 201 19.98 -3.11 49.53
N LEU A 202 20.84 -3.64 50.40
CA LEU A 202 22.26 -3.80 50.13
C LEU A 202 22.50 -4.82 48.99
N ASP A 203 21.79 -5.95 49.01
CA ASP A 203 21.80 -6.92 47.90
C ASP A 203 21.27 -6.29 46.59
N GLU A 204 20.22 -5.47 46.67
CA GLU A 204 19.68 -4.71 45.53
C GLU A 204 20.74 -3.73 44.97
N LEU A 205 21.44 -3.02 45.85
CA LEU A 205 22.49 -2.06 45.49
C LEU A 205 23.68 -2.76 44.78
N GLN A 206 24.14 -3.89 45.32
CA GLN A 206 25.22 -4.67 44.68
C GLN A 206 24.80 -5.18 43.30
N ARG A 207 23.55 -5.61 43.15
CA ARG A 207 23.01 -6.06 41.87
C ARG A 207 22.92 -4.92 40.86
N LEU A 208 22.45 -3.74 41.29
CA LEU A 208 22.35 -2.56 40.42
C LEU A 208 23.73 -2.06 39.97
N ALA A 209 24.74 -2.08 40.86
CA ALA A 209 26.12 -1.75 40.50
C ALA A 209 26.67 -2.71 39.43
N ALA A 210 26.43 -4.02 39.56
CA ALA A 210 26.81 -5.01 38.54
C ALA A 210 26.04 -4.80 37.21
N GLU A 211 24.75 -4.47 37.27
CA GLU A 211 23.93 -4.13 36.10
C GLU A 211 24.44 -2.87 35.38
N ARG A 212 24.94 -1.87 36.12
CA ARG A 212 25.55 -0.66 35.57
C ARG A 212 26.85 -0.96 34.84
N GLU A 213 27.77 -1.70 35.45
CA GLU A 213 29.03 -2.08 34.78
C GLU A 213 28.78 -2.88 33.51
N ALA A 214 27.83 -3.82 33.55
CA ALA A 214 27.41 -4.58 32.38
C ALA A 214 26.81 -3.68 31.29
N PHE A 215 26.02 -2.68 31.67
CA PHE A 215 25.45 -1.70 30.73
C PHE A 215 26.52 -0.80 30.10
N GLU A 216 27.51 -0.32 30.87
CA GLU A 216 28.61 0.49 30.35
C GLU A 216 29.47 -0.28 29.32
N ILE A 217 29.73 -1.57 29.58
CA ILE A 217 30.44 -2.44 28.62
C ILE A 217 29.59 -2.61 27.36
N TRP A 218 28.31 -2.93 27.52
CA TRP A 218 27.38 -3.09 26.39
C TRP A 218 27.26 -1.81 25.57
N GLU A 219 27.18 -0.63 26.18
CA GLU A 219 27.09 0.64 25.45
C GLU A 219 28.36 0.92 24.64
N LYS A 220 29.55 0.65 25.19
CA LYS A 220 30.82 0.79 24.46
C LYS A 220 30.86 -0.13 23.24
N ASP A 221 30.41 -1.37 23.37
CA ASP A 221 30.40 -2.32 22.26
C ASP A 221 29.31 -1.99 21.23
N GLU A 222 28.14 -1.52 21.66
CA GLU A 222 27.08 -1.07 20.75
C GLU A 222 27.50 0.18 19.96
N VAL A 223 28.19 1.14 20.60
CA VAL A 223 28.74 2.31 19.90
C VAL A 223 29.76 1.88 18.84
N LYS A 224 30.65 0.93 19.13
CA LYS A 224 31.59 0.38 18.13
C LYS A 224 30.85 -0.28 16.98
N ARG A 225 29.83 -1.11 17.28
CA ARG A 225 29.01 -1.77 16.27
C ARG A 225 28.32 -0.76 15.35
N LEU A 226 27.74 0.31 15.90
CA LEU A 226 27.12 1.37 15.11
C LEU A 226 28.13 2.10 14.22
N GLN A 227 29.33 2.38 14.72
CA GLN A 227 30.40 2.98 13.92
C GLN A 227 30.88 2.07 12.79
N GLU A 228 30.94 0.76 13.00
CA GLU A 228 31.27 -0.22 11.97
C GLU A 228 30.17 -0.30 10.91
N LEU A 229 28.91 -0.36 11.34
CA LEU A 229 27.75 -0.33 10.44
C LEU A 229 27.70 0.95 9.60
N GLU A 230 28.01 2.11 10.16
CA GLU A 230 28.10 3.37 9.41
C GLU A 230 29.21 3.31 8.34
N LYS A 231 30.39 2.78 8.68
CA LYS A 231 31.49 2.59 7.72
C LYS A 231 31.10 1.62 6.61
N GLU A 232 30.39 0.54 6.92
CA GLU A 232 29.88 -0.41 5.94
C GLU A 232 28.84 0.24 5.03
N ARG A 233 27.86 0.97 5.59
CA ARG A 233 26.87 1.73 4.82
C ARG A 233 27.53 2.75 3.90
N GLU A 234 28.58 3.43 4.35
CA GLU A 234 29.32 4.39 3.53
C GLU A 234 30.07 3.70 2.37
N LYS A 235 30.70 2.54 2.61
CA LYS A 235 31.32 1.73 1.56
C LYS A 235 30.28 1.27 0.53
N ILE A 236 29.15 0.74 0.98
CA ILE A 236 28.05 0.31 0.11
C ILE A 236 27.51 1.50 -0.70
N ARG A 237 27.35 2.67 -0.09
CA ARG A 237 26.90 3.89 -0.78
C ARG A 237 27.89 4.32 -1.86
N LYS A 238 29.19 4.25 -1.58
CA LYS A 238 30.26 4.56 -2.55
C LYS A 238 30.27 3.55 -3.70
N GLU A 239 30.13 2.27 -3.42
CA GLU A 239 30.05 1.21 -4.44
C GLU A 239 28.79 1.35 -5.31
N LYS A 240 27.63 1.56 -4.69
CA LYS A 240 26.36 1.78 -5.40
C LYS A 240 26.41 3.04 -6.27
N ALA A 241 27.06 4.11 -5.81
CA ALA A 241 27.26 5.31 -6.62
C ALA A 241 28.18 5.06 -7.83
N LYS A 242 29.27 4.29 -7.65
CA LYS A 242 30.14 3.87 -8.77
C LYS A 242 29.40 3.01 -9.78
N ALA A 243 28.63 2.02 -9.31
CA ALA A 243 27.83 1.15 -10.18
C ALA A 243 26.77 1.94 -10.95
N ARG A 244 26.09 2.92 -10.33
CA ARG A 244 25.15 3.82 -11.02
C ARG A 244 25.85 4.68 -12.07
N ALA A 245 26.99 5.26 -11.75
CA ALA A 245 27.76 6.08 -12.70
C ALA A 245 28.29 5.26 -13.89
N GLU A 246 28.65 3.98 -13.69
CA GLU A 246 29.04 3.09 -14.78
C GLU A 246 27.85 2.74 -15.68
N ARG A 247 26.71 2.38 -15.10
CA ARG A 247 25.47 2.12 -15.84
C ARG A 247 25.00 3.35 -16.64
N GLU A 248 25.04 4.53 -16.05
CA GLU A 248 24.67 5.77 -16.75
C GLU A 248 25.59 6.06 -17.95
N LYS A 249 26.88 5.76 -17.83
CA LYS A 249 27.83 5.87 -18.96
C LYS A 249 27.51 4.87 -20.07
N GLU A 250 27.15 3.64 -19.72
CA GLU A 250 26.75 2.61 -20.69
C GLU A 250 25.48 3.02 -21.43
N VAL A 251 24.45 3.45 -20.71
CA VAL A 251 23.18 3.93 -21.29
C VAL A 251 23.42 5.17 -22.17
N ALA A 252 24.25 6.12 -21.73
CA ALA A 252 24.59 7.28 -22.55
C ALA A 252 25.33 6.90 -23.83
N LYS A 253 26.21 5.89 -23.78
CA LYS A 253 26.90 5.37 -24.97
C LYS A 253 25.92 4.69 -25.93
N LYS A 254 25.04 3.82 -25.42
CA LYS A 254 23.97 3.17 -26.21
C LYS A 254 23.07 4.20 -26.88
N ARG A 255 22.66 5.26 -26.17
CA ARG A 255 21.84 6.34 -26.73
C ARG A 255 22.55 7.08 -27.85
N LYS A 256 23.84 7.44 -27.68
CA LYS A 256 24.62 8.06 -28.75
C LYS A 256 24.75 7.17 -29.97
N GLU A 257 25.02 5.87 -29.78
CA GLU A 257 25.08 4.91 -30.89
C GLU A 257 23.74 4.77 -31.62
N GLN A 258 22.61 4.87 -30.92
CA GLN A 258 21.28 4.90 -31.53
C GLN A 258 21.00 6.22 -32.27
N GLU A 259 21.33 7.37 -31.67
CA GLU A 259 21.21 8.69 -32.31
C GLU A 259 22.03 8.75 -33.60
N ASP A 260 23.28 8.27 -33.59
CA ASP A 260 24.14 8.20 -34.78
C ASP A 260 23.55 7.31 -35.88
N LYS A 261 22.86 6.21 -35.51
CA LYS A 261 22.19 5.33 -36.47
C LYS A 261 20.97 6.02 -37.08
N TRP A 262 20.18 6.69 -36.25
CA TRP A 262 19.01 7.47 -36.69
C TRP A 262 19.41 8.61 -37.61
N GLU A 263 20.48 9.35 -37.28
CA GLU A 263 20.98 10.45 -38.12
C GLU A 263 21.47 9.94 -39.49
N LYS A 264 22.15 8.80 -39.53
CA LYS A 264 22.56 8.16 -40.79
C LYS A 264 21.36 7.72 -41.63
N GLU A 265 20.36 7.12 -41.01
CA GLU A 265 19.13 6.71 -41.70
C GLU A 265 18.35 7.93 -42.22
N GLU A 266 18.24 9.00 -41.43
CA GLU A 266 17.58 10.23 -41.83
C GLU A 266 18.31 10.93 -42.97
N ALA A 267 19.65 10.99 -42.93
CA ALA A 267 20.46 11.52 -44.02
C ALA A 267 20.31 10.70 -45.32
N GLU A 268 20.16 9.37 -45.22
CA GLU A 268 19.88 8.53 -46.39
C GLU A 268 18.47 8.78 -46.94
N ARG A 269 17.47 8.89 -46.06
CA ARG A 269 16.09 9.26 -46.44
C ARG A 269 16.03 10.64 -47.08
N GLU A 270 16.82 11.61 -46.62
CA GLU A 270 16.88 12.94 -47.21
C GLU A 270 17.51 12.91 -48.60
N LYS A 271 18.63 12.17 -48.77
CA LYS A 271 19.24 11.95 -50.10
C LYS A 271 18.26 11.28 -51.07
N ALA A 272 17.45 10.33 -50.61
CA ALA A 272 16.40 9.72 -51.42
C ALA A 272 15.30 10.71 -51.81
N ARG A 273 14.86 11.57 -50.88
CA ARG A 273 13.89 12.64 -51.15
C ARG A 273 14.43 13.66 -52.15
N GLU A 274 15.71 14.03 -52.04
CA GLU A 274 16.35 14.98 -52.95
C GLU A 274 16.48 14.39 -54.38
N LYS A 275 16.88 13.12 -54.49
CA LYS A 275 16.89 12.40 -55.78
C LYS A 275 15.50 12.36 -56.41
N ALA A 276 14.47 12.03 -55.63
CA ALA A 276 13.08 12.02 -56.10
C ALA A 276 12.59 13.42 -56.54
N ARG A 277 13.00 14.49 -55.84
CA ARG A 277 12.70 15.87 -56.27
C ARG A 277 13.36 16.20 -57.61
N LYS A 278 14.64 15.88 -57.77
CA LYS A 278 15.38 16.10 -59.04
C LYS A 278 14.77 15.33 -60.20
N GLU A 279 14.31 14.11 -59.97
CA GLU A 279 13.64 13.29 -60.99
C GLU A 279 12.27 13.87 -61.38
N ARG A 280 11.49 14.33 -60.40
CA ARG A 280 10.22 15.04 -60.65
C ARG A 280 10.42 16.32 -61.47
N GLU A 281 11.43 17.12 -61.13
CA GLU A 281 11.74 18.35 -61.85
C GLU A 281 12.17 18.07 -63.31
N LYS A 282 12.95 17.01 -63.53
CA LYS A 282 13.29 16.55 -64.89
C LYS A 282 12.06 16.11 -65.67
N ALA A 283 11.20 15.30 -65.07
CA ALA A 283 9.95 14.84 -65.70
C ALA A 283 9.00 16.02 -66.02
N GLU A 284 8.97 17.05 -65.17
CA GLU A 284 8.15 18.24 -65.39
C GLU A 284 8.71 19.10 -66.55
N LYS A 285 10.03 19.25 -66.64
CA LYS A 285 10.70 19.91 -67.77
C LYS A 285 10.47 19.16 -69.08
N GLU A 286 10.51 17.83 -69.09
CA GLU A 286 10.17 17.03 -70.29
C GLU A 286 8.70 17.19 -70.67
N LYS A 287 7.77 17.13 -69.71
CA LYS A 287 6.34 17.38 -69.97
C LYS A 287 6.08 18.78 -70.50
N GLN A 288 6.80 19.80 -70.03
CA GLN A 288 6.70 21.16 -70.59
C GLN A 288 7.18 21.21 -72.03
N LYS A 289 8.33 20.62 -72.35
CA LYS A 289 8.84 20.52 -73.73
C LYS A 289 7.87 19.78 -74.65
N GLU A 290 7.28 18.69 -74.17
CA GLU A 290 6.32 17.90 -74.94
C GLU A 290 5.02 18.67 -75.19
N LYS A 291 4.54 19.42 -74.18
CA LYS A 291 3.40 20.35 -74.34
C LYS A 291 3.72 21.45 -75.35
N GLU A 292 4.90 22.05 -75.29
CA GLU A 292 5.32 23.12 -76.21
C GLU A 292 5.49 22.60 -77.65
N GLN A 293 5.97 21.36 -77.83
CA GLN A 293 6.01 20.70 -79.13
C GLN A 293 4.61 20.40 -79.67
N LYS A 294 3.72 19.85 -78.84
CA LYS A 294 2.31 19.61 -79.21
C LYS A 294 1.58 20.90 -79.58
N GLU A 295 1.85 22.00 -78.87
CA GLU A 295 1.27 23.31 -79.16
C GLU A 295 1.81 23.89 -80.47
N LYS A 296 3.12 23.75 -80.75
CA LYS A 296 3.72 24.12 -82.04
C LYS A 296 3.20 23.28 -83.21
N GLU A 297 2.94 21.99 -83.02
CA GLU A 297 2.30 21.15 -84.04
C GLU A 297 0.83 21.52 -84.25
N LEU A 298 0.08 21.81 -83.18
CA LEU A 298 -1.29 22.33 -83.26
C LEU A 298 -1.36 23.68 -83.97
N GLU A 299 -0.40 24.58 -83.73
CA GLU A 299 -0.32 25.87 -84.41
C GLU A 299 0.00 25.71 -85.91
N LYS A 300 0.92 24.79 -86.25
CA LYS A 300 1.20 24.43 -87.65
C LYS A 300 -0.02 23.81 -88.34
N ALA A 301 -0.74 22.91 -87.67
CA ALA A 301 -1.97 22.31 -88.19
C ALA A 301 -3.08 23.37 -88.37
N ARG A 302 -3.22 24.32 -87.44
CA ARG A 302 -4.13 25.47 -87.57
C ARG A 302 -3.77 26.37 -88.75
N LYS A 303 -2.49 26.63 -88.99
CA LYS A 303 -2.01 27.39 -90.17
C LYS A 303 -2.24 26.62 -91.48
N ALA A 304 -2.18 25.29 -91.47
CA ALA A 304 -2.46 24.46 -92.64
C ALA A 304 -3.96 24.29 -92.95
N ALA A 305 -4.84 24.42 -91.96
CA ALA A 305 -6.30 24.34 -92.11
C ALA A 305 -6.97 25.71 -92.39
N GLY A 306 -6.20 26.80 -92.44
CA GLY A 306 -6.66 28.17 -92.58
C GLY A 306 -6.28 28.84 -93.91
N ASN A 307 -6.30 28.10 -95.02
CA ASN A 307 -6.27 28.63 -96.39
C ASN A 307 -7.18 27.78 -97.28
#